data_AF-A0A6C2UPZ5-F1
#
_entry.id   AF-A0A6C2UPZ5-F1
#
_cell.length_a   1.000
_cell.length_b   1.000
_cell.length_c   1.000
_cell.angle_alpha   90.00
_cell.angle_beta   90.00
_cell.angle_gamma   90.00
#
_symmetry.space_group_name_H-M   'P 1'
#
loop_
_entity.id
_entity.type
_entity.pdbx_description
1 polymer ?
#
loop_
_entity_poly.entity_id
_entity_poly.type
_entity_poly.pdbx_seq_one_letter_code
_entity_poly.pdbx_strand_id
1 'polypeptide(L)'
;MISVQQQGFGPGINIADYEEILFLLRVAREHSQFSIRESGKNEKDEQFAKFINMLAGNVKAILSMLNLKDMVERSTGSSFSFLGANQASVALQAEEYQRRASDIVRSIQSTLRLAEAPFEQLKAENTSAASKEELARYNKARDHFAQLIKENKHCSPIDPSARKFAHV
;
A
#
# COMPACT_ATOMS: atom_id res chain seq x y z
N MET A 1 -8.59 13.27 40.36
CA MET A 1 -8.28 13.61 38.96
C MET A 1 -7.62 12.40 38.33
N ILE A 2 -8.35 11.65 37.50
CA ILE A 2 -7.83 10.46 36.83
C ILE A 2 -7.18 10.94 35.54
N SER A 3 -5.84 10.97 35.51
CA SER A 3 -5.09 11.13 34.27
C SER A 3 -5.34 9.91 33.39
N VAL A 4 -6.20 10.08 32.39
CA VAL A 4 -6.32 9.14 31.29
C VAL A 4 -5.03 9.29 30.47
N GLN A 5 -4.06 8.43 30.74
CA GLN A 5 -2.97 8.20 29.79
C GLN A 5 -3.62 7.66 28.51
N GLN A 6 -3.73 8.51 27.49
CA GLN A 6 -3.96 8.06 26.13
C GLN A 6 -2.75 7.20 25.73
N GLN A 7 -2.83 5.90 26.00
CA GLN A 7 -2.03 4.91 25.32
C GLN A 7 -2.35 5.06 23.83
N GLY A 8 -1.39 5.53 23.04
CA GLY A 8 -1.47 5.52 21.58
C GLY A 8 -1.66 4.09 21.11
N PHE A 9 -2.90 3.70 20.82
CA PHE A 9 -3.25 2.36 20.37
C PHE A 9 -3.16 2.29 18.85
N GLY A 10 -2.12 1.59 18.38
CA GLY A 10 -1.97 1.12 17.01
C GLY A 10 -0.50 1.07 16.61
N PRO A 11 -0.05 0.06 15.85
CA PRO A 11 1.27 0.12 15.23
C PRO A 11 1.34 1.42 14.42
N GLY A 12 2.40 2.22 14.63
CA GLY A 12 2.57 3.49 13.92
C GLY A 12 2.46 3.24 12.43
N ILE A 13 1.35 3.66 11.83
CA ILE A 13 1.10 3.52 10.39
C ILE A 13 1.95 4.60 9.71
N ASN A 14 3.12 4.22 9.20
CA ASN A 14 4.04 5.14 8.54
C ASN A 14 3.60 5.39 7.10
N ILE A 15 3.30 6.64 6.76
CA ILE A 15 2.87 7.06 5.42
C ILE A 15 3.84 6.56 4.33
N ALA A 16 5.15 6.60 4.59
CA ALA A 16 6.17 6.18 3.64
C ALA A 16 6.02 4.71 3.19
N ASP A 17 5.65 3.83 4.11
CA ASP A 17 5.47 2.40 3.82
C ASP A 17 4.29 2.19 2.86
N TYR A 18 3.21 2.97 3.00
CA TYR A 18 2.04 2.89 2.12
C TYR A 18 2.29 3.56 0.77
N GLU A 19 3.14 4.58 0.70
CA GLU A 19 3.61 5.13 -0.57
C GLU A 19 4.45 4.09 -1.34
N GLU A 20 5.31 3.36 -0.65
CA GLU A 20 6.10 2.27 -1.24
C GLU A 20 5.19 1.12 -1.71
N ILE A 21 4.24 0.68 -0.89
CA ILE A 21 3.26 -0.35 -1.29
C ILE A 21 2.48 0.12 -2.53
N LEU A 22 2.06 1.39 -2.56
CA LEU A 22 1.34 1.94 -3.72
C LEU A 22 2.22 1.96 -4.98
N PHE A 23 3.52 2.27 -4.84
CA PHE A 23 4.48 2.20 -5.94
C PHE A 23 4.61 0.76 -6.48
N LEU A 24 4.81 -0.22 -5.59
CA LEU A 24 4.91 -1.62 -5.99
C LEU A 24 3.65 -2.11 -6.72
N LEU A 25 2.47 -1.72 -6.25
CA LEU A 25 1.20 -2.06 -6.90
C LEU A 25 1.04 -1.41 -8.29
N ARG A 26 1.59 -0.21 -8.50
CA ARG A 26 1.62 0.43 -9.83
C ARG A 26 2.53 -0.32 -10.79
N VAL A 27 3.74 -0.67 -10.35
CA VAL A 27 4.68 -1.47 -11.15
C VAL A 27 4.07 -2.84 -11.50
N ALA A 28 3.45 -3.52 -10.52
CA ALA A 28 2.75 -4.78 -10.75
C ALA A 28 1.61 -4.65 -11.79
N ARG A 29 0.88 -3.53 -11.76
CA ARG A 29 -0.16 -3.23 -12.76
C ARG A 29 0.43 -3.00 -14.15
N GLU A 30 1.53 -2.26 -14.26
CA GLU A 30 2.18 -2.04 -15.57
C GLU A 30 2.63 -3.38 -16.17
N HIS A 31 3.22 -4.26 -15.36
CA HIS A 31 3.57 -5.60 -15.80
C HIS A 31 2.37 -6.46 -16.19
N SER A 32 1.26 -6.42 -15.44
CA SER A 32 0.06 -7.18 -15.82
C SER A 32 -0.56 -6.69 -17.12
N GLN A 33 -0.44 -5.40 -17.45
CA GLN A 33 -0.90 -4.86 -18.73
C GLN A 33 -0.10 -5.37 -19.93
N PHE A 34 1.18 -5.74 -19.74
CA PHE A 34 1.96 -6.38 -20.81
C PHE A 34 1.47 -7.81 -21.08
N SER A 35 1.13 -8.57 -20.02
CA SER A 35 0.58 -9.92 -20.13
C SER A 35 -0.80 -9.95 -20.82
N ILE A 36 -1.65 -8.95 -20.58
CA ILE A 36 -3.00 -8.87 -21.18
C ILE A 36 -2.96 -8.54 -22.70
N ARG A 37 -1.84 -8.05 -23.23
CA ARG A 37 -1.73 -7.69 -24.66
C ARG A 37 -1.46 -8.88 -25.59
N GLU A 38 -1.09 -10.03 -25.07
CA GLU A 38 -0.91 -11.26 -25.86
C GLU A 38 -2.29 -11.84 -26.23
N SER A 39 -2.53 -12.13 -27.51
CA SER A 39 -3.87 -12.51 -27.96
C SER A 39 -4.23 -13.96 -27.60
N GLY A 40 -4.93 -14.17 -26.48
CA GLY A 40 -5.69 -15.42 -26.23
C GLY A 40 -5.89 -15.79 -24.76
N LYS A 41 -7.17 -15.91 -24.33
CA LYS A 41 -7.62 -16.37 -22.99
C LYS A 41 -7.03 -15.58 -21.80
N ASN A 42 -7.17 -14.25 -21.82
CA ASN A 42 -6.60 -13.35 -20.81
C ASN A 42 -7.55 -13.07 -19.63
N GLU A 43 -8.64 -13.83 -19.47
CA GLU A 43 -9.66 -13.56 -18.44
C GLU A 43 -9.06 -13.59 -17.02
N LYS A 44 -8.16 -14.54 -16.75
CA LYS A 44 -7.48 -14.64 -15.46
C LYS A 44 -6.52 -13.47 -15.23
N ASP A 45 -5.82 -13.03 -16.26
CA ASP A 45 -4.90 -11.88 -16.18
C ASP A 45 -5.67 -10.57 -16.00
N GLU A 46 -6.83 -10.42 -16.63
CA GLU A 46 -7.75 -9.31 -16.40
C GLU A 46 -8.29 -9.31 -14.96
N GLN A 47 -8.68 -10.47 -14.43
CA GLN A 47 -9.12 -10.60 -13.03
C GLN A 47 -7.99 -10.25 -12.06
N PHE A 48 -6.76 -10.69 -12.34
CA PHE A 48 -5.59 -10.33 -11.55
C PHE A 48 -5.30 -8.82 -11.62
N ALA A 49 -5.39 -8.19 -12.79
CA ALA A 49 -5.23 -6.74 -12.92
C ALA A 49 -6.33 -5.97 -12.15
N LYS A 50 -7.58 -6.45 -12.17
CA LYS A 50 -8.68 -5.89 -11.35
C LYS A 50 -8.38 -6.02 -9.85
N PHE A 51 -7.84 -7.17 -9.42
CA PHE A 51 -7.42 -7.40 -8.04
C PHE A 51 -6.32 -6.43 -7.60
N ILE A 52 -5.27 -6.25 -8.41
CA ILE A 52 -4.21 -5.26 -8.13
C ILE A 52 -4.76 -3.84 -8.06
N ASN A 53 -5.69 -3.46 -8.94
CA ASN A 53 -6.34 -2.15 -8.89
C ASN A 53 -7.17 -1.95 -7.61
N MET A 54 -7.87 -2.98 -7.15
CA MET A 54 -8.63 -2.94 -5.90
C MET A 54 -7.68 -2.72 -4.71
N LEU A 55 -6.58 -3.47 -4.63
CA LEU A 55 -5.56 -3.28 -3.58
C LEU A 55 -4.97 -1.87 -3.61
N ALA A 56 -4.64 -1.35 -4.80
CA ALA A 56 -4.12 0.01 -4.97
C ALA A 56 -5.13 1.07 -4.53
N GLY A 57 -6.42 0.86 -4.80
CA GLY A 57 -7.51 1.72 -4.32
C GLY A 57 -7.58 1.76 -2.80
N ASN A 58 -7.49 0.61 -2.14
CA ASN A 58 -7.49 0.52 -0.68
C ASN A 58 -6.27 1.21 -0.05
N VAL A 59 -5.08 1.06 -0.64
CA VAL A 59 -3.86 1.73 -0.17
C VAL A 59 -3.96 3.25 -0.35
N LYS A 60 -4.50 3.73 -1.47
CA LYS A 60 -4.80 5.17 -1.64
C LYS A 60 -5.77 5.69 -0.58
N ALA A 61 -6.81 4.92 -0.25
CA ALA A 61 -7.76 5.30 0.79
C ALA A 61 -7.06 5.41 2.16
N ILE A 62 -6.16 4.49 2.50
CA ILE A 62 -5.33 4.57 3.71
C ILE A 62 -4.51 5.86 3.73
N LEU A 63 -3.76 6.14 2.65
CA LEU A 63 -2.95 7.36 2.52
C LEU A 63 -3.81 8.63 2.69
N SER A 64 -4.99 8.68 2.07
CA SER A 64 -5.91 9.80 2.24
C SER A 64 -6.36 9.97 3.68
N MET A 65 -6.67 8.89 4.41
CA MET A 65 -7.05 8.97 5.82
C MET A 65 -5.88 9.47 6.69
N LEU A 66 -4.65 9.01 6.44
CA LEU A 66 -3.47 9.48 7.16
C LEU A 66 -3.16 10.95 6.88
N ASN A 67 -3.29 11.38 5.62
CA ASN A 67 -3.12 12.79 5.25
C ASN A 67 -4.19 13.70 5.87
N LEU A 68 -5.45 13.23 5.94
CA LEU A 68 -6.52 13.97 6.62
C LEU A 68 -6.28 14.08 8.13
N LYS A 69 -5.79 13.01 8.76
CA LYS A 69 -5.36 13.01 10.16
C LYS A 69 -4.28 14.07 10.39
N ASP A 70 -3.19 14.02 9.62
CA ASP A 70 -2.07 14.96 9.72
C ASP A 70 -2.51 16.41 9.46
N MET A 71 -3.41 16.64 8.50
CA MET A 71 -3.99 17.96 8.24
C MET A 71 -4.80 18.48 9.42
N VAL A 72 -5.62 17.64 10.05
CA VAL A 72 -6.44 18.01 11.23
C VAL A 72 -5.55 18.29 12.45
N GLU A 73 -4.53 17.46 12.67
CA GLU A 73 -3.55 17.63 13.74
C GLU A 73 -2.72 18.92 13.56
N ARG A 74 -2.31 19.25 12.33
CA ARG A 74 -1.56 20.49 12.02
C ARG A 74 -2.42 21.75 11.98
N SER A 75 -3.72 21.63 11.73
CA SER A 75 -4.64 22.78 11.64
C SER A 75 -5.08 23.33 13.00
N THR A 76 -4.66 22.69 14.10
CA THR A 76 -4.92 23.08 15.50
C THR A 76 -4.47 24.50 15.87
N GLY A 77 -3.62 25.16 15.07
CA GLY A 77 -3.11 26.51 15.35
C GLY A 77 -3.94 27.69 14.81
N SER A 78 -4.55 27.59 13.62
CA SER A 78 -5.05 28.79 12.89
C SER A 78 -6.53 28.76 12.49
N SER A 79 -7.07 27.62 12.08
CA SER A 79 -8.42 27.56 11.48
C SER A 79 -9.48 27.13 12.49
N PHE A 80 -9.12 26.21 13.39
CA PHE A 80 -10.02 25.68 14.41
C PHE A 80 -10.14 26.61 15.63
N SER A 81 -9.09 27.39 15.93
CA SER A 81 -9.12 28.45 16.94
C SER A 81 -10.06 29.60 16.55
N PHE A 82 -10.17 29.90 15.24
CA PHE A 82 -11.13 30.88 14.71
C PHE A 82 -12.59 30.42 14.81
N LEU A 83 -12.86 29.12 14.63
CA LEU A 83 -14.21 28.55 14.68
C LEU A 83 -14.69 28.16 16.09
N GLY A 84 -13.88 28.43 17.13
CA GLY A 84 -14.20 28.02 18.50
C GLY A 84 -14.26 26.49 18.67
N ALA A 85 -13.61 25.73 17.78
CA ALA A 85 -13.65 24.29 17.82
C ALA A 85 -12.88 23.77 19.04
N ASN A 86 -13.55 22.94 19.83
CA ASN A 86 -12.96 22.29 21.01
C ASN A 86 -11.81 21.36 20.57
N GLN A 87 -10.64 21.51 21.18
CA GLN A 87 -9.48 20.64 20.90
C GLN A 87 -9.81 19.15 21.08
N ALA A 88 -10.74 18.81 21.99
CA ALA A 88 -11.22 17.45 22.16
C ALA A 88 -11.94 16.90 20.90
N SER A 89 -12.67 17.74 20.17
CA SER A 89 -13.36 17.33 18.93
C SER A 89 -12.39 17.14 17.77
N VAL A 90 -11.33 17.96 17.71
CA VAL A 90 -10.26 17.86 16.70
C VAL A 90 -9.46 16.56 16.90
N ALA A 91 -9.10 16.24 18.14
CA ALA A 91 -8.42 14.99 18.48
C ALA A 91 -9.28 13.76 18.14
N LEU A 92 -10.58 13.79 18.48
CA LEU A 92 -11.50 12.70 18.18
C LEU A 92 -11.64 12.46 16.67
N GLN A 93 -11.67 13.53 15.86
CA GLN A 93 -11.73 13.40 14.40
C GLN A 93 -10.45 12.78 13.82
N ALA A 94 -9.27 13.15 14.32
CA ALA A 94 -8.00 12.54 13.94
C ALA A 94 -7.96 11.04 14.30
N GLU A 95 -8.49 10.66 15.46
CA GLU A 95 -8.64 9.25 15.88
C GLU A 95 -9.56 8.46 14.93
N GLU A 96 -10.67 9.03 14.47
CA GLU A 96 -11.56 8.36 13.51
C GLU A 96 -10.85 8.07 12.17
N TYR A 97 -10.03 9.00 11.66
CA TYR A 97 -9.24 8.76 10.45
C TYR A 97 -8.22 7.64 10.65
N GLN A 98 -7.54 7.61 11.79
CA GLN A 98 -6.61 6.52 12.15
C GLN A 98 -7.32 5.17 12.24
N ARG A 99 -8.51 5.13 12.85
CA ARG A 99 -9.32 3.92 12.98
C ARG A 99 -9.74 3.39 11.62
N ARG A 100 -10.26 4.25 10.75
CA ARG A 100 -10.65 3.90 9.38
C ARG A 100 -9.47 3.36 8.56
N ALA A 101 -8.29 4.01 8.66
CA ALA A 101 -7.09 3.50 8.03
C ALA A 101 -6.75 2.08 8.50
N SER A 102 -6.81 1.83 9.81
CA SER A 102 -6.54 0.53 10.41
C SER A 102 -7.54 -0.55 9.98
N ASP A 103 -8.82 -0.21 9.83
CA ASP A 103 -9.84 -1.14 9.37
C ASP A 103 -9.63 -1.55 7.90
N ILE A 104 -9.23 -0.60 7.05
CA ILE A 104 -8.87 -0.89 5.65
C ILE A 104 -7.63 -1.80 5.60
N VAL A 105 -6.62 -1.56 6.44
CA VAL A 105 -5.44 -2.44 6.53
C VAL A 105 -5.84 -3.87 6.91
N ARG A 106 -6.71 -4.02 7.91
CA ARG A 106 -7.21 -5.34 8.33
C ARG A 106 -7.97 -6.04 7.20
N SER A 107 -8.77 -5.28 6.44
CA SER A 107 -9.47 -5.80 5.26
C SER A 107 -8.49 -6.30 4.19
N ILE A 108 -7.46 -5.52 3.84
CA ILE A 108 -6.41 -5.93 2.89
C ILE A 108 -5.74 -7.22 3.36
N GLN A 109 -5.34 -7.29 4.64
CA GLN A 109 -4.68 -8.48 5.20
C GLN A 109 -5.58 -9.72 5.11
N SER A 110 -6.87 -9.56 5.40
CA SER A 110 -7.84 -10.67 5.26
C SER A 110 -7.94 -11.15 3.82
N THR A 111 -8.00 -10.23 2.85
CA THR A 111 -8.04 -10.58 1.44
C THR A 111 -6.75 -11.26 0.98
N LEU A 112 -5.59 -10.79 1.42
CA LEU A 112 -4.30 -11.40 1.08
C LEU A 112 -4.16 -12.82 1.65
N ARG A 113 -4.64 -13.06 2.88
CA ARG A 113 -4.67 -14.41 3.46
C ARG A 113 -5.50 -15.39 2.66
N LEU A 114 -6.63 -14.94 2.11
CA LEU A 114 -7.45 -15.78 1.23
C LEU A 114 -6.74 -16.09 -0.10
N ALA A 115 -5.90 -15.17 -0.57
CA ALA A 115 -5.13 -15.33 -1.80
C ALA A 115 -3.82 -16.13 -1.62
N GLU A 116 -3.40 -16.40 -0.39
CA GLU A 116 -2.11 -17.06 -0.09
C GLU A 116 -2.05 -18.51 -0.59
N ALA A 117 -3.09 -19.30 -0.32
CA ALA A 117 -3.16 -20.69 -0.78
C ALA A 117 -3.11 -20.84 -2.31
N PRO A 118 -3.95 -20.13 -3.10
CA PRO A 118 -3.86 -20.22 -4.57
C PRO A 118 -2.55 -19.63 -5.11
N PHE A 119 -1.95 -18.66 -4.42
CA PHE A 119 -0.64 -18.12 -4.82
C PHE A 119 0.48 -19.14 -4.65
N GLU A 120 0.55 -19.85 -3.53
CA GLU A 120 1.55 -20.90 -3.33
C GLU A 120 1.37 -22.08 -4.30
N GLN A 121 0.11 -22.41 -4.65
CA GLN A 121 -0.16 -23.39 -5.70
C GLN A 121 0.36 -22.92 -7.06
N LEU A 122 0.06 -21.69 -7.47
CA LEU A 122 0.52 -21.13 -8.74
C LEU A 122 2.06 -21.09 -8.81
N LYS A 123 2.71 -20.76 -7.70
CA LYS A 123 4.17 -20.74 -7.59
C LYS A 123 4.75 -22.14 -7.77
N ALA A 124 4.14 -23.17 -7.18
CA ALA A 124 4.56 -24.57 -7.38
C ALA A 124 4.40 -25.00 -8.84
N GLU A 125 3.28 -24.66 -9.47
CA GLU A 125 3.00 -24.95 -10.89
C GLU A 125 3.97 -24.21 -11.84
N ASN A 126 4.25 -22.93 -11.59
CA ASN A 126 5.24 -22.18 -12.37
C ASN A 126 6.66 -22.72 -12.19
N THR A 127 7.01 -23.17 -10.98
CA THR A 127 8.34 -23.72 -10.69
C THR A 127 8.54 -25.08 -11.38
N SER A 128 7.47 -25.88 -11.53
CA SER A 128 7.53 -27.16 -12.22
C SER A 128 7.50 -27.04 -13.75
N ALA A 129 6.88 -25.97 -14.28
CA ALA A 129 6.86 -25.66 -15.71
C ALA A 129 8.12 -24.93 -16.21
N ALA A 130 8.87 -24.25 -15.33
CA ALA A 130 10.04 -23.47 -15.70
C ALA A 130 11.27 -24.33 -16.03
N SER A 131 12.03 -23.92 -17.05
CA SER A 131 13.34 -24.51 -17.35
C SER A 131 14.36 -24.16 -16.27
N LYS A 132 15.39 -25.00 -16.11
CA LYS A 132 16.49 -24.76 -15.15
C LYS A 132 17.18 -23.40 -15.35
N GLU A 133 17.26 -22.93 -16.59
CA GLU A 133 17.87 -21.64 -16.94
C GLU A 133 16.98 -20.45 -16.58
N GLU A 134 15.66 -20.56 -16.75
CA GLU A 134 14.70 -19.54 -16.30
C GLU A 134 14.67 -19.44 -14.78
N LEU A 135 14.72 -20.58 -14.09
CA LEU A 135 14.76 -20.66 -12.64
C LEU A 135 16.04 -20.01 -12.08
N ALA A 136 17.18 -20.23 -12.73
CA ALA A 136 18.44 -19.59 -12.37
C ALA A 136 18.40 -18.06 -12.58
N ARG A 137 17.82 -17.59 -13.69
CA ARG A 137 17.61 -16.15 -13.95
C ARG A 137 16.68 -15.52 -12.94
N TYR A 138 15.55 -16.16 -12.64
CA TYR A 138 14.59 -15.71 -11.64
C TYR A 138 15.23 -15.61 -10.25
N ASN A 139 15.93 -16.65 -9.80
CA ASN A 139 16.61 -16.65 -8.50
C ASN A 139 17.66 -15.54 -8.42
N LYS A 140 18.46 -15.34 -9.48
CA LYS A 140 19.43 -14.24 -9.53
C LYS A 140 18.77 -12.87 -9.41
N ALA A 141 17.65 -12.66 -10.12
CA ALA A 141 16.90 -11.40 -10.05
C ALA A 141 16.26 -11.19 -8.67
N ARG A 142 15.69 -12.26 -8.09
CA ARG A 142 15.10 -12.25 -6.75
C ARG A 142 16.14 -11.94 -5.68
N ASP A 143 17.30 -12.58 -5.72
CA ASP A 143 18.35 -12.40 -4.73
C ASP A 143 18.97 -11.00 -4.85
N HIS A 144 19.13 -10.49 -6.07
CA HIS A 144 19.51 -9.09 -6.30
C HIS A 144 18.46 -8.12 -5.75
N PHE A 145 17.17 -8.36 -5.97
CA PHE A 145 16.10 -7.54 -5.41
C PHE A 145 16.03 -7.63 -3.88
N ALA A 146 16.23 -8.81 -3.29
CA ALA A 146 16.28 -8.99 -1.84
C ALA A 146 17.53 -8.35 -1.19
N GLN A 147 18.61 -8.21 -1.96
CA GLN A 147 19.79 -7.47 -1.53
C GLN A 147 19.55 -5.97 -1.60
N LEU A 148 18.97 -5.48 -2.70
CA LEU A 148 18.47 -4.11 -2.78
C LEU A 148 17.62 -3.86 -1.55
N ILE A 149 16.58 -4.69 -1.32
CA ILE A 149 15.93 -5.07 -0.04
C ILE A 149 16.52 -4.47 1.24
N LYS A 150 17.63 -5.09 1.60
CA LYS A 150 18.34 -4.89 2.85
C LYS A 150 19.15 -3.60 2.85
N GLU A 151 19.54 -3.12 1.68
CA GLU A 151 20.35 -1.91 1.51
C GLU A 151 19.49 -0.62 1.49
N ASN A 152 18.15 -0.72 1.60
CA ASN A 152 17.22 0.42 1.45
C ASN A 152 17.40 1.20 0.12
N LYS A 153 17.94 0.54 -0.92
CA LYS A 153 18.22 1.14 -2.23
C LYS A 153 17.13 0.88 -3.28
N HIS A 154 15.97 0.34 -2.92
CA HIS A 154 14.86 0.03 -3.86
C HIS A 154 14.19 1.29 -4.34
N CYS A 155 14.34 2.36 -3.56
CA CYS A 155 14.13 3.70 -4.00
C CYS A 155 15.30 4.07 -4.92
N SER A 156 15.15 3.80 -6.23
CA SER A 156 15.33 4.96 -7.11
C SER A 156 14.42 6.02 -6.51
N PRO A 157 14.95 7.11 -5.93
CA PRO A 157 14.09 8.14 -5.37
C PRO A 157 13.10 8.48 -6.46
N ILE A 158 11.81 8.45 -6.13
CA ILE A 158 10.75 8.98 -6.99
C ILE A 158 11.35 10.23 -7.62
N ASP A 159 11.62 10.20 -8.93
CA ASP A 159 12.12 11.39 -9.59
C ASP A 159 11.17 12.51 -9.16
N PRO A 160 11.66 13.63 -8.59
CA PRO A 160 10.80 14.72 -8.13
C PRO A 160 9.78 15.17 -9.19
N SER A 161 10.03 14.87 -10.46
CA SER A 161 9.09 15.03 -11.58
C SER A 161 7.84 14.14 -11.52
N ALA A 162 7.89 12.93 -10.97
CA ALA A 162 6.76 12.01 -10.82
C ALA A 162 5.83 12.37 -9.64
N ARG A 163 6.27 13.25 -8.72
CA ARG A 163 5.41 13.83 -7.68
C ARG A 163 4.39 14.84 -8.22
N LYS A 164 4.49 15.25 -9.50
CA LYS A 164 3.58 16.25 -10.10
C LYS A 164 2.17 15.75 -10.43
N PHE A 165 1.88 14.46 -10.27
CA PHE A 165 0.56 13.90 -10.57
C PHE A 165 -0.26 13.53 -9.32
N ALA A 166 0.11 14.01 -8.14
CA ALA A 166 -0.66 13.82 -6.90
C ALA A 166 -1.82 14.82 -6.70
N HIS A 167 -2.06 15.71 -7.67
CA HIS A 167 -3.23 16.59 -7.70
C HIS A 167 -4.03 16.41 -9.00
N VAL A 168 -4.88 15.39 -9.03
CA VAL A 168 -6.22 15.42 -9.66
C VAL A 168 -7.15 14.53 -8.85
#